data_AF-A0A6I7Z3H7-F1
#
_entry.id   AF-A0A6I7Z3H7-F1
#
_cell.length_a   1.000
_cell.length_b   1.000
_cell.length_c   1.000
_cell.angle_alpha   90.00
_cell.angle_beta   90.00
_cell.angle_gamma   90.00
#
_symmetry.space_group_name_H-M   'P 1'
#
loop_
_entity.id
_entity.type
_entity.pdbx_description
1 polymer ?
#
loop_
_entity_poly.entity_id
_entity_poly.type
_entity_poly.pdbx_seq_one_letter_code
_entity_poly.pdbx_strand_id
1 'polypeptide(L)'
;MAGRKGRAVASLVAVLIVGGILSGCSKEYNDKRGKGDAPVQGRMGDNTAAEVFNMPDGFGNLATKCVGHGFRAYVTTNASGPSNVEIVPDKTCAS
;
A
#
# COMPACT_ATOMS: atom_id res chain seq x y z
N MET A 1 -40.50 -29.93 20.36
CA MET A 1 -39.08 -29.99 19.96
C MET A 1 -38.72 -28.83 19.00
N ALA A 2 -38.89 -27.57 19.41
CA ALA A 2 -38.71 -26.40 18.54
C ALA A 2 -37.52 -25.49 18.93
N GLY A 3 -36.85 -25.71 20.07
CA GLY A 3 -35.80 -24.81 20.58
C GLY A 3 -34.35 -25.16 20.23
N ARG A 4 -34.08 -26.38 19.71
CA ARG A 4 -32.71 -26.85 19.43
C ARG A 4 -32.19 -26.40 18.05
N LYS A 5 -33.08 -26.33 17.07
CA LYS A 5 -32.76 -25.91 15.69
C LYS A 5 -32.44 -24.40 15.60
N GLY A 6 -33.18 -23.55 16.32
CA GLY A 6 -32.94 -22.09 16.34
C GLY A 6 -31.60 -21.70 16.96
N ARG A 7 -31.16 -22.41 18.01
CA ARG A 7 -29.85 -22.18 18.65
C ARG A 7 -28.66 -22.61 17.77
N ALA A 8 -28.81 -23.68 16.99
CA ALA A 8 -27.79 -24.13 16.06
C ALA A 8 -27.59 -23.14 14.90
N VAL A 9 -28.68 -22.59 14.36
CA VAL A 9 -28.64 -21.58 13.28
C VAL A 9 -28.04 -20.26 13.77
N ALA A 10 -28.41 -19.80 14.97
CA ALA A 10 -27.84 -18.58 15.56
C ALA A 10 -26.32 -18.68 15.77
N SER A 11 -25.82 -19.86 16.16
CA SER A 11 -24.39 -20.09 16.41
C SER A 11 -23.57 -20.09 15.11
N LEU A 12 -24.11 -20.64 14.03
CA LEU A 12 -23.46 -20.65 12.70
C LEU A 12 -23.35 -19.24 12.10
N VAL A 13 -24.39 -18.43 12.27
CA VAL A 13 -24.38 -17.02 11.83
C VAL A 13 -23.34 -16.21 12.61
N ALA A 14 -23.23 -16.42 13.92
CA ALA A 14 -22.23 -15.74 14.75
C ALA A 14 -20.79 -16.08 14.31
N VAL A 15 -20.51 -17.35 13.99
CA VAL A 15 -19.17 -17.78 13.52
C VAL A 15 -18.83 -17.17 12.15
N LEU A 16 -19.80 -17.08 11.24
CA LEU A 16 -19.58 -16.46 9.93
C LEU A 16 -19.33 -14.96 10.02
N ILE A 17 -20.06 -14.26 10.90
CA ILE A 17 -19.85 -12.84 11.14
C ILE A 17 -18.45 -12.59 11.74
N VAL A 18 -18.07 -13.35 12.77
CA VAL A 18 -16.74 -13.22 13.40
C VAL A 18 -15.62 -13.60 12.42
N GLY A 19 -15.80 -14.65 11.62
CA GLY A 19 -14.84 -15.06 10.59
C GLY A 19 -14.65 -14.02 9.48
N GLY A 20 -15.74 -13.36 9.05
CA GLY A 20 -15.70 -12.28 8.05
C GLY A 20 -15.06 -11.00 8.57
N ILE A 21 -15.24 -10.67 9.85
CA ILE A 21 -14.58 -9.52 10.48
C ILE A 21 -13.07 -9.77 10.60
N LEU A 22 -12.65 -11.01 10.86
CA LEU A 22 -11.23 -11.37 11.02
C LEU A 22 -10.48 -11.49 9.68
N SER A 23 -11.15 -11.84 8.58
CA SER A 23 -10.53 -11.93 7.25
C SER A 23 -10.38 -10.58 6.52
N GLY A 24 -11.00 -9.50 7.05
CA GLY A 24 -10.89 -8.14 6.53
C GLY A 24 -9.60 -7.39 6.91
N CYS A 25 -8.78 -7.93 7.81
CA CYS A 25 -7.46 -7.39 8.18
C CYS A 25 -6.44 -7.75 7.09
N SER A 26 -6.57 -7.08 5.95
CA SER A 26 -5.76 -7.20 4.74
C SER A 26 -4.25 -6.98 4.98
N LYS A 27 -3.56 -8.05 5.40
CA LYS A 27 -2.11 -8.14 5.32
C LYS A 27 -1.64 -8.09 3.86
N GLU A 28 -2.29 -8.85 2.98
CA GLU A 28 -1.81 -9.06 1.61
C GLU A 28 -1.84 -7.81 0.71
N TYR A 29 -2.82 -6.92 0.87
CA TYR A 29 -2.94 -5.71 0.05
C TYR A 29 -1.83 -4.69 0.33
N ASN A 30 -1.53 -4.48 1.61
CA ASN A 30 -0.49 -3.54 2.04
C ASN A 30 0.92 -4.15 1.91
N ASP A 31 1.07 -5.46 2.11
CA ASP A 31 2.37 -6.13 2.02
C ASP A 31 2.89 -6.18 0.57
N LYS A 32 1.99 -6.26 -0.43
CA LYS A 32 2.36 -6.28 -1.86
C LYS A 32 2.65 -4.90 -2.45
N ARG A 33 2.18 -3.81 -1.82
CA ARG A 33 2.22 -2.44 -2.38
C ARG A 33 3.01 -1.43 -1.54
N GLY A 34 3.64 -1.86 -0.44
CA GLY A 34 4.23 -0.96 0.54
C GLY A 34 3.17 -0.34 1.44
N LYS A 35 3.59 0.34 2.52
CA LYS A 35 2.70 0.93 3.55
C LYS A 35 1.64 1.83 2.90
N GLY A 36 0.48 1.24 2.57
CA GLY A 36 -0.69 1.79 1.87
C GLY A 36 -0.53 3.19 1.29
N ASP A 37 -0.47 3.29 -0.04
CA ASP A 37 -0.46 4.57 -0.76
C ASP A 37 -1.47 5.55 -0.15
N ALA A 38 -1.02 6.77 0.16
CA ALA A 38 -1.91 7.81 0.63
C ALA A 38 -3.07 7.97 -0.37
N PRO A 39 -4.34 8.06 0.08
CA PRO A 39 -5.47 8.12 -0.82
C PRO A 39 -5.37 9.35 -1.73
N VAL A 40 -5.13 9.13 -3.02
CA VAL A 40 -5.14 10.20 -4.02
C VAL A 40 -6.60 10.60 -4.24
N GLN A 41 -7.00 11.77 -3.71
CA GLN A 41 -8.34 12.31 -3.96
C GLN A 41 -8.63 12.33 -5.47
N GLY A 42 -9.75 11.74 -5.90
CA GLY A 42 -10.19 11.78 -7.30
C GLY A 42 -9.58 10.75 -8.26
N ARG A 43 -8.76 9.79 -7.79
CA ARG A 43 -8.26 8.63 -8.57
C ARG A 43 -7.53 8.96 -9.90
N MET A 44 -6.69 10.00 -9.95
CA MET A 44 -5.94 10.33 -11.19
C MET A 44 -4.44 10.57 -10.97
N GLY A 45 -3.81 9.82 -10.08
CA GLY A 45 -2.35 9.73 -10.04
C GLY A 45 -1.82 8.76 -11.10
N ASP A 46 -0.56 8.94 -11.52
CA ASP A 46 0.16 7.94 -12.31
C ASP A 46 0.37 6.66 -11.49
N ASN A 47 -0.19 5.54 -11.96
CA ASN A 47 -0.16 4.22 -11.29
C ASN A 47 0.96 3.28 -11.77
N THR A 48 1.87 3.74 -12.63
CA THR A 48 3.05 2.95 -13.00
C THR A 48 3.97 2.74 -11.79
N ALA A 49 4.71 1.63 -11.76
CA ALA A 49 5.67 1.39 -10.68
C ALA A 49 6.84 2.39 -10.77
N ALA A 50 7.39 2.79 -9.63
CA ALA A 50 8.66 3.50 -9.59
C ALA A 50 9.81 2.56 -10.00
N GLU A 51 10.86 3.12 -10.58
CA GLU A 51 12.13 2.41 -10.76
C GLU A 51 12.85 2.37 -9.41
N VAL A 52 13.40 1.19 -9.06
CA VAL A 52 14.03 0.96 -7.76
C VAL A 52 15.47 0.49 -7.93
N PHE A 53 16.38 1.17 -7.24
CA PHE A 53 17.79 0.83 -7.13
C PHE A 53 18.09 0.30 -5.73
N ASN A 54 18.47 -0.97 -5.65
CA ASN A 54 18.82 -1.61 -4.38
C ASN A 54 20.23 -1.21 -3.93
N MET A 55 20.38 -0.95 -2.64
CA MET A 55 21.68 -0.67 -2.00
C MET A 55 22.01 -1.78 -1.01
N PRO A 56 22.82 -2.79 -1.39
CA PRO A 56 23.05 -3.98 -0.57
C PRO A 56 24.03 -3.77 0.59
N ASP A 57 24.65 -2.61 0.68
CA ASP A 57 25.69 -2.21 1.62
C ASP A 57 25.15 -1.54 2.90
N GLY A 58 23.83 -1.67 3.13
CA GLY A 58 23.18 -1.21 4.36
C GLY A 58 22.64 0.23 4.29
N PHE A 59 22.79 0.90 3.15
CA PHE A 59 22.08 2.16 2.87
C PHE A 59 20.63 1.89 2.46
N GLY A 60 19.78 2.92 2.57
CA GLY A 60 18.39 2.83 2.13
C GLY A 60 18.27 2.74 0.61
N ASN A 61 17.45 1.81 0.10
CA ASN A 61 17.19 1.70 -1.34
C ASN A 61 16.63 3.01 -1.90
N LEU A 62 16.91 3.29 -3.17
CA LEU A 62 16.44 4.49 -3.87
C LEU A 62 15.31 4.14 -4.82
N ALA A 63 14.22 4.89 -4.79
CA ALA A 63 13.14 4.82 -5.77
C ALA A 63 13.05 6.14 -6.53
N THR A 64 12.76 6.09 -7.84
CA THR A 64 12.56 7.28 -8.67
C THR A 64 11.36 7.18 -9.58
N LYS A 65 10.69 8.31 -9.80
CA LYS A 65 9.57 8.42 -10.73
C LYS A 65 9.37 9.85 -11.21
N CYS A 66 8.89 10.02 -12.44
CA CYS A 66 8.34 11.30 -12.88
C CYS A 66 7.11 11.67 -12.03
N VAL A 67 7.04 12.93 -11.61
CA VAL A 67 5.93 13.46 -10.78
C VAL A 67 5.14 14.56 -11.50
N GLY A 68 5.31 14.64 -12.82
CA GLY A 68 4.66 15.60 -13.70
C GLY A 68 5.44 16.91 -13.87
N HIS A 69 4.98 17.74 -14.80
CA HIS A 69 5.48 19.11 -15.04
C HIS A 69 6.99 19.24 -15.28
N GLY A 70 7.66 18.21 -15.78
CA GLY A 70 9.11 18.24 -16.01
C GLY A 70 9.93 18.02 -14.75
N PHE A 71 9.39 17.31 -13.76
CA PHE A 71 10.08 16.98 -12.51
C PHE A 71 10.12 15.48 -12.25
N ARG A 72 11.22 15.06 -11.64
CA ARG A 72 11.44 13.70 -11.14
C ARG A 72 11.69 13.73 -9.64
N ALA A 73 11.02 12.84 -8.93
CA ALA A 73 11.28 12.62 -7.51
C ALA A 73 12.25 11.44 -7.32
N TYR A 74 13.08 11.57 -6.29
CA TYR A 74 13.93 10.53 -5.74
C TYR A 74 13.60 10.36 -4.27
N VAL A 75 13.39 9.12 -3.85
CA VAL A 75 13.00 8.80 -2.47
C VAL A 75 13.86 7.67 -1.95
N THR A 76 14.40 7.82 -0.74
CA THR A 76 15.07 6.70 -0.06
C THR A 76 14.09 5.94 0.82
N THR A 77 14.17 4.61 0.81
CA THR A 77 13.42 3.77 1.75
C THR A 77 14.20 3.65 3.06
N ASN A 78 13.50 3.81 4.18
CA ASN A 78 14.07 3.64 5.50
C ASN A 78 13.20 2.66 6.32
N ALA A 79 13.84 1.68 6.98
CA ALA A 79 13.14 0.66 7.76
C ALA A 79 12.53 1.21 9.07
N SER A 80 13.19 2.17 9.72
CA SER A 80 12.81 2.64 11.07
C SER A 80 12.96 4.15 11.30
N GLY A 81 13.46 4.88 10.31
CA GLY A 81 13.68 6.33 10.37
C GLY A 81 12.99 7.10 9.24
N PRO A 82 13.21 8.42 9.15
CA PRO A 82 12.65 9.24 8.07
C PRO A 82 13.23 8.84 6.71
N SER A 83 12.39 8.89 5.69
CA SER A 83 12.78 8.84 4.28
C SER A 83 13.22 10.23 3.82
N ASN A 84 14.20 10.29 2.93
CA ASN A 84 14.57 11.52 2.26
C ASN A 84 13.84 11.62 0.92
N VAL A 85 13.47 12.84 0.52
CA VAL A 85 12.88 13.14 -0.78
C VAL A 85 13.71 14.24 -1.44
N GLU A 86 13.98 14.09 -2.73
CA GLU A 86 14.59 15.13 -3.56
C GLU A 86 13.79 15.25 -4.85
N ILE A 87 13.48 16.48 -5.27
CA ILE A 87 12.73 16.75 -6.51
C ILE A 87 13.60 17.61 -7.39
N VAL A 88 13.94 17.09 -8.57
CA VAL A 88 14.81 17.79 -9.52
C VAL A 88 14.07 18.03 -10.83
N PRO A 89 14.41 19.10 -11.56
CA PRO A 89 14.00 19.26 -12.94
C PRO A 89 14.53 18.12 -13.81
N ASP A 90 13.65 17.49 -14.59
CA ASP A 90 13.98 16.46 -15.57
C ASP A 90 13.14 16.66 -16.83
N LYS A 91 13.80 17.01 -17.94
CA LYS A 91 13.14 17.27 -19.23
C LYS A 91 12.47 16.02 -19.80
N THR A 92 12.87 14.81 -19.41
CA THR A 92 12.20 13.58 -19.86
C THR A 92 10.84 13.37 -19.17
N CYS A 93 10.56 14.11 -18.09
CA CYS A 93 9.31 14.05 -17.34
C CYS A 93 8.32 15.18 -17.70
N ALA A 94 8.55 15.90 -18.81
CA ALA A 94 7.74 17.06 -19.23
C ALA A 94 6.49 16.69 -20.05
N SER A 95 6.27 15.41 -20.32
CA SER A 95 5.17 14.85 -21.12
C SER A 95 3.88 14.73 -20.34
#